data_AF-A0A957AYP1-F1
#
_entry.id   AF-A0A957AYP1-F1
#
_cell.length_a   1.000
_cell.length_b   1.000
_cell.length_c   1.000
_cell.angle_alpha   90.00
_cell.angle_beta   90.00
_cell.angle_gamma   90.00
#
_symmetry.space_group_name_H-M   'P 1'
#
loop_
_entity.id
_entity.type
_entity.pdbx_description
1 polymer ?
#
loop_
_entity_poly.entity_id
_entity_poly.type
_entity_poly.pdbx_seq_one_letter_code
_entity_poly.pdbx_strand_id
1 'polypeptide(L)'
;MYLLSALLSRPALSLPAQQTSANSYQWWWLFIIGLILLVAFLYWWRRVSEEDLEKVVAFEQQHPQALAMPEGFTPPPVVIAPVSSPDDHDVHDEEGEETEVEAEETAVSAPPAPDNLERIEGIGPKIAEILNQDGIYTFAQLAEADVAHLQALLEEAGPRYQLADPSTWPQQAKLATLADWAALEELQETLKGGRQTA
;
A
#
# COMPACT_ATOMS: atom_id res chain seq x y z
N MET A 1 37.00 -90.07 -21.57
CA MET A 1 36.83 -90.56 -20.18
C MET A 1 36.17 -89.43 -19.41
N TYR A 2 34.85 -89.55 -19.14
CA TYR A 2 34.04 -88.88 -18.08
C TYR A 2 34.15 -87.33 -17.96
N LEU A 3 33.13 -86.47 -18.10
CA LEU A 3 31.69 -86.45 -17.73
C LEU A 3 30.97 -85.41 -18.64
N LEU A 4 29.83 -85.66 -19.31
CA LEU A 4 28.45 -85.56 -18.82
C LEU A 4 28.14 -84.33 -17.94
N SER A 5 27.45 -83.32 -18.47
CA SER A 5 26.24 -82.72 -17.86
C SER A 5 25.59 -81.59 -18.69
N ALA A 6 24.28 -81.78 -18.90
CA ALA A 6 23.19 -80.79 -19.05
C ALA A 6 23.23 -79.81 -20.24
N LEU A 7 22.45 -80.06 -21.30
CA LEU A 7 21.00 -79.82 -21.43
C LEU A 7 20.60 -78.34 -21.44
N LEU A 8 20.33 -77.89 -22.67
CA LEU A 8 19.10 -77.24 -23.15
C LEU A 8 18.38 -76.22 -22.25
N SER A 9 17.99 -75.15 -22.94
CA SER A 9 16.86 -74.27 -22.62
C SER A 9 17.21 -73.04 -21.78
N ARG A 10 17.73 -72.01 -22.46
CA ARG A 10 17.44 -70.64 -22.04
C ARG A 10 16.22 -70.16 -22.84
N PRO A 11 15.03 -70.03 -22.20
CA PRO A 11 13.90 -69.37 -22.81
C PRO A 11 14.22 -67.88 -23.03
N ALA A 12 13.53 -67.32 -24.02
CA ALA A 12 13.64 -65.97 -24.55
C ALA A 12 14.00 -64.88 -23.51
N LEU A 13 15.10 -64.16 -23.77
CA LEU A 13 15.29 -62.81 -23.27
C LEU A 13 14.23 -61.91 -23.95
N SER A 14 13.03 -61.84 -23.40
CA SER A 14 12.14 -60.71 -23.64
C SER A 14 12.74 -59.51 -22.91
N LEU A 15 13.48 -58.68 -23.64
CA LEU A 15 13.83 -57.36 -23.16
C LEU A 15 12.51 -56.58 -23.04
N PRO A 16 12.11 -56.08 -21.85
CA PRO A 16 10.97 -55.18 -21.78
C PRO A 16 11.28 -53.97 -22.68
N ALA A 17 10.34 -53.66 -23.57
CA ALA A 17 10.40 -52.52 -24.46
C ALA A 17 10.77 -51.26 -23.67
N GLN A 18 11.79 -50.55 -24.15
CA GLN A 18 12.07 -49.19 -23.73
C GLN A 18 10.81 -48.34 -23.93
N GLN A 19 10.16 -47.94 -22.85
CA GLN A 19 9.16 -46.88 -22.90
C GLN A 19 9.15 -46.10 -21.59
N THR A 20 10.03 -45.11 -21.48
CA THR A 20 9.82 -43.83 -20.77
C THR A 20 11.04 -42.92 -21.02
N SER A 21 11.12 -42.27 -22.18
CA SER A 21 12.09 -41.18 -22.38
C SER A 21 11.67 -40.13 -23.40
N ALA A 22 10.38 -40.05 -23.74
CA ALA A 22 9.83 -38.92 -24.48
C ALA A 22 9.19 -37.94 -23.47
N ASN A 23 10.04 -37.12 -22.83
CA ASN A 23 9.76 -35.86 -22.09
C ASN A 23 10.79 -35.58 -20.99
N SER A 24 11.94 -36.25 -20.99
CA SER A 24 13.06 -35.94 -20.08
C SER A 24 13.61 -34.51 -20.26
N TYR A 25 13.26 -33.82 -21.36
CA TYR A 25 13.62 -32.43 -21.63
C TYR A 25 12.51 -31.40 -21.29
N GLN A 26 11.31 -31.85 -20.89
CA GLN A 26 10.16 -30.96 -20.65
C GLN A 26 10.39 -30.01 -19.47
N TRP A 27 11.16 -30.45 -18.47
CA TRP A 27 11.57 -29.63 -17.33
C TRP A 27 12.76 -28.74 -17.65
N TRP A 28 13.66 -29.20 -18.54
CA TRP A 28 14.84 -28.44 -18.94
C TRP A 28 14.49 -27.17 -19.72
N TRP A 29 13.41 -27.21 -20.52
CA TRP A 29 12.84 -26.03 -21.16
C TRP A 29 12.27 -25.00 -20.17
N LEU A 30 11.70 -25.44 -19.05
CA LEU A 30 11.27 -24.53 -17.97
C LEU A 30 12.46 -23.89 -17.24
N PHE A 31 13.55 -24.63 -17.05
CA PHE A 31 14.80 -24.06 -16.55
C PHE A 31 15.38 -23.03 -17.51
N ILE A 32 15.33 -23.26 -18.82
CA ILE A 32 15.78 -22.28 -19.84
C ILE A 32 14.88 -21.04 -19.84
N ILE A 33 13.55 -21.20 -19.84
CA ILE A 33 12.62 -20.07 -19.78
C ILE A 33 12.81 -19.28 -18.47
N GLY A 34 12.97 -19.97 -17.35
CA GLY A 34 13.25 -19.36 -16.05
C GLY A 34 14.56 -18.58 -16.04
N LEU A 35 15.62 -19.13 -16.65
CA LEU A 35 16.91 -18.44 -16.80
C LEU A 35 16.78 -17.17 -17.67
N ILE A 36 16.02 -17.25 -18.78
CA ILE A 36 15.78 -16.09 -19.66
C ILE A 36 14.99 -15.01 -18.92
N LEU A 37 13.94 -15.37 -18.17
CA LEU A 37 13.16 -14.43 -17.36
C LEU A 37 13.97 -13.83 -16.21
N LEU A 38 14.82 -14.62 -15.55
CA LEU A 38 15.73 -14.13 -14.51
C LEU A 38 16.74 -13.12 -15.08
N VAL A 39 17.34 -13.41 -16.24
CA VAL A 39 18.28 -12.47 -16.88
C VAL A 39 17.57 -11.22 -17.36
N ALA A 40 16.36 -11.33 -17.92
CA ALA A 40 15.54 -10.18 -18.29
C ALA A 40 15.13 -9.35 -17.07
N PHE A 41 14.75 -10.00 -15.96
CA PHE A 41 14.44 -9.36 -14.69
C PHE A 41 15.68 -8.68 -14.10
N LEU A 42 16.85 -9.32 -14.11
CA LEU A 42 18.10 -8.72 -13.65
C LEU A 42 18.56 -7.58 -14.56
N TYR A 43 18.33 -7.69 -15.87
CA TYR A 43 18.62 -6.62 -16.82
C TYR A 43 17.68 -5.43 -16.62
N TRP A 44 16.39 -5.69 -16.39
CA TRP A 44 15.38 -4.70 -16.04
C TRP A 44 15.67 -4.07 -14.67
N TRP A 45 16.02 -4.88 -13.67
CA TRP A 45 16.42 -4.47 -12.32
C TRP A 45 17.71 -3.65 -12.32
N ARG A 46 18.70 -4.04 -13.12
CA ARG A 46 19.95 -3.27 -13.30
C ARG A 46 19.71 -1.95 -14.04
N ARG A 47 18.64 -1.84 -14.82
CA ARG A 47 18.23 -0.59 -15.48
C ARG A 47 17.43 0.33 -14.54
N VAL A 48 16.91 -0.22 -13.44
CA VAL A 48 16.30 0.55 -12.35
C VAL A 48 17.41 1.05 -11.42
N SER A 49 17.51 2.37 -11.28
CA SER A 49 18.27 3.15 -10.28
C SER A 49 19.77 3.47 -10.49
N GLU A 50 20.13 4.07 -11.63
CA GLU A 50 21.22 5.08 -11.61
C GLU A 50 20.64 6.50 -11.40
N GLU A 51 19.46 6.78 -11.97
CA GLU A 51 18.81 8.10 -11.90
C GLU A 51 18.31 8.49 -10.51
N ASP A 52 17.94 7.51 -9.67
CA ASP A 52 17.45 7.77 -8.31
C ASP A 52 18.59 8.06 -7.33
N LEU A 53 19.77 7.45 -7.54
CA LEU A 53 20.94 7.69 -6.70
C LEU A 53 21.57 9.05 -6.99
N GLU A 54 21.57 9.51 -8.24
CA GLU A 54 22.04 10.85 -8.59
C GLU A 54 21.14 11.93 -7.96
N LYS A 55 19.81 11.73 -7.95
CA LYS A 55 18.87 12.66 -7.30
C LYS A 55 19.04 12.71 -5.79
N VAL A 56 19.31 11.58 -5.14
CA VAL A 56 19.57 11.52 -3.69
C VAL A 56 20.89 12.20 -3.32
N VAL A 57 21.97 11.94 -4.06
CA VAL A 57 23.28 12.58 -3.81
C VAL A 57 23.24 14.08 -4.14
N ALA A 58 22.53 14.48 -5.20
CA ALA A 58 22.34 15.89 -5.54
C ALA A 58 21.49 16.63 -4.50
N PHE A 59 20.44 15.99 -3.96
CA PHE A 59 19.64 16.51 -2.86
C PHE A 59 20.48 16.72 -1.59
N GLU A 60 21.36 15.75 -1.25
CA GLU A 60 22.22 15.83 -0.07
C GLU A 60 23.34 16.88 -0.20
N GLN A 61 23.91 17.07 -1.39
CA GLN A 61 24.88 18.14 -1.65
C GLN A 61 24.24 19.54 -1.64
N GLN A 62 22.97 19.67 -2.05
CA GLN A 62 22.26 20.95 -2.04
C GLN A 62 21.73 21.33 -0.65
N HIS A 63 21.59 20.37 0.28
CA HIS A 63 21.07 20.59 1.64
C HIS A 63 22.04 20.15 2.75
N PRO A 64 23.21 20.79 2.95
CA PRO A 64 24.18 20.43 3.98
C PRO A 64 23.71 20.65 5.44
N GLN A 65 22.50 21.18 5.66
CA GLN A 65 21.99 21.55 6.99
C GLN A 65 21.17 20.43 7.67
N ALA A 66 20.89 19.31 7.00
CA ALA A 66 20.04 18.25 7.57
C ALA A 66 20.73 17.41 8.68
N LEU A 67 22.05 17.55 8.88
CA LEU A 67 22.79 16.88 9.96
C LEU A 67 23.45 17.84 10.96
N ALA A 68 23.41 19.15 10.72
CA ALA A 68 23.84 20.13 11.70
C ALA A 68 22.65 20.47 12.59
N MET A 69 22.45 19.71 13.68
CA MET A 69 21.62 20.16 14.80
C MET A 69 22.06 21.59 15.16
N PRO A 70 21.15 22.57 15.29
CA PRO A 70 21.55 23.88 15.80
C PRO A 70 22.09 23.68 17.22
N GLU A 71 23.36 24.07 17.42
CA GLU A 71 23.97 24.18 18.75
C GLU A 71 23.07 25.08 19.62
N GLY A 72 22.23 24.46 20.45
CA GLY A 72 21.23 25.17 21.25
C GLY A 72 19.83 24.54 21.32
N PHE A 73 19.54 23.45 20.59
CA PHE A 73 18.29 22.71 20.81
C PHE A 73 18.37 21.89 22.11
N THR A 74 18.06 22.52 23.24
CA THR A 74 17.61 21.77 24.42
C THR A 74 16.15 21.37 24.17
N PRO A 75 15.81 20.07 24.10
CA PRO A 75 14.40 19.69 24.02
C PRO A 75 13.69 20.27 25.26
N PRO A 76 12.52 20.93 25.11
CA PRO A 76 11.77 21.41 26.26
C PRO A 76 11.41 20.21 27.15
N PRO A 77 11.47 20.35 28.49
CA PRO A 77 11.04 19.27 29.36
C PRO A 77 9.58 18.96 29.04
N VAL A 78 9.29 17.68 28.79
CA VAL A 78 7.92 17.17 28.69
C VAL A 78 7.23 17.43 30.02
N VAL A 79 6.52 18.55 30.13
CA VAL A 79 5.67 18.83 31.28
C VAL A 79 4.37 18.08 31.03
N ILE A 80 4.28 16.87 31.60
CA ILE A 80 3.00 16.21 31.81
C ILE A 80 2.28 17.04 32.85
N ALA A 81 1.43 17.98 32.41
CA ALA A 81 0.61 18.76 33.34
C ALA A 81 -0.38 17.81 34.02
N PRO A 82 -0.38 17.71 35.37
CA PRO A 82 -1.36 16.91 36.07
C PRO A 82 -2.74 17.56 35.92
N VAL A 83 -3.70 16.78 35.42
CA VAL A 83 -5.14 17.03 35.60
C VAL A 83 -5.37 17.36 37.07
N SER A 84 -5.76 18.60 37.33
CA SER A 84 -6.33 19.05 38.59
C SER A 84 -7.68 19.67 38.26
N SER A 85 -8.73 18.87 38.41
CA SER A 85 -10.08 19.39 38.63
C SER A 85 -10.08 20.27 39.88
N PRO A 86 -10.83 21.38 39.85
CA PRO A 86 -11.71 21.61 40.99
C PRO A 86 -13.13 21.98 40.56
N ASP A 87 -14.03 21.57 41.45
CA ASP A 87 -15.48 21.74 41.52
C ASP A 87 -16.06 23.10 41.11
N ASP A 88 -17.35 23.02 40.77
CA ASP A 88 -18.44 23.96 41.06
C ASP A 88 -18.20 25.46 40.82
N HIS A 89 -18.99 26.05 39.93
CA HIS A 89 -19.95 27.10 40.34
C HIS A 89 -20.91 27.47 39.19
N ASP A 90 -22.18 27.52 39.60
CA ASP A 90 -23.43 27.96 38.96
C ASP A 90 -23.39 29.32 38.20
N VAL A 91 -24.26 29.41 37.17
CA VAL A 91 -25.13 30.57 36.80
C VAL A 91 -24.42 31.78 36.13
N HIS A 92 -24.87 32.39 35.01
CA HIS A 92 -26.10 32.38 34.22
C HIS A 92 -25.85 33.06 32.84
N ASP A 93 -26.69 32.69 31.86
CA ASP A 93 -27.31 33.51 30.81
C ASP A 93 -26.53 34.28 29.69
N GLU A 94 -27.24 34.28 28.54
CA GLU A 94 -27.23 35.15 27.34
C GLU A 94 -26.19 34.88 26.23
N GLU A 95 -26.57 34.26 25.09
CA GLU A 95 -27.27 34.80 23.89
C GLU A 95 -26.37 35.73 23.02
N GLY A 96 -26.01 35.28 21.81
CA GLY A 96 -25.43 36.14 20.77
C GLY A 96 -24.33 35.53 19.88
N GLU A 97 -24.71 35.26 18.62
CA GLU A 97 -23.97 35.51 17.36
C GLU A 97 -22.73 34.68 16.94
N GLU A 98 -22.94 33.96 15.83
CA GLU A 98 -22.16 33.83 14.59
C GLU A 98 -20.63 34.07 14.53
N THR A 99 -20.00 33.28 13.64
CA THR A 99 -18.65 33.46 13.02
C THR A 99 -17.47 33.32 13.99
N GLU A 100 -16.31 32.77 13.67
CA GLU A 100 -15.59 32.67 12.42
C GLU A 100 -14.53 31.56 12.59
N VAL A 101 -14.22 30.91 11.47
CA VAL A 101 -13.09 30.02 11.24
C VAL A 101 -11.76 30.57 11.79
N GLU A 102 -11.00 29.72 12.49
CA GLU A 102 -9.54 29.87 12.55
C GLU A 102 -8.89 28.50 12.28
N ALA A 103 -8.65 28.29 10.99
CA ALA A 103 -7.66 27.35 10.50
C ALA A 103 -6.29 27.76 11.05
N GLU A 104 -5.56 26.84 11.67
CA GLU A 104 -4.12 27.01 11.84
C GLU A 104 -3.38 26.09 10.86
N GLU A 105 -2.70 26.79 9.97
CA GLU A 105 -2.08 26.39 8.73
C GLU A 105 -0.65 25.87 8.97
N THR A 106 -0.40 24.67 8.45
CA THR A 106 0.87 24.20 7.89
C THR A 106 2.10 23.98 8.79
N ALA A 107 2.54 22.73 8.81
CA ALA A 107 3.95 22.41 8.63
C ALA A 107 4.08 21.58 7.34
N VAL A 108 4.46 22.25 6.24
CA VAL A 108 4.77 21.61 4.95
C VAL A 108 6.01 20.74 5.14
N SER A 109 5.80 19.45 5.37
CA SER A 109 6.81 18.43 5.15
C SER A 109 6.96 18.17 3.65
N ALA A 110 8.12 17.68 3.22
CA ALA A 110 8.42 17.26 1.85
C ALA A 110 7.24 16.51 1.21
N PRO A 111 7.03 16.58 -0.14
CA PRO A 111 5.86 15.97 -0.77
C PRO A 111 5.74 14.52 -0.27
N PRO A 112 4.69 14.21 0.50
CA PRO A 112 4.55 12.88 1.07
C PRO A 112 4.55 11.89 -0.08
N ALA A 113 5.31 10.82 0.06
CA ALA A 113 5.18 9.69 -0.84
C ALA A 113 3.68 9.33 -0.92
N PRO A 114 3.15 9.02 -2.11
CA PRO A 114 1.72 8.73 -2.25
C PRO A 114 1.32 7.60 -1.30
N ASP A 115 0.22 7.82 -0.59
CA ASP A 115 -0.33 6.84 0.34
C ASP A 115 -1.01 5.71 -0.43
N ASN A 116 -1.13 4.55 0.22
CA ASN A 116 -1.94 3.46 -0.32
C ASN A 116 -3.44 3.70 -0.02
N LEU A 117 -4.12 4.42 -0.91
CA LEU A 117 -5.56 4.69 -0.79
C LEU A 117 -6.43 3.43 -0.81
N GLU A 118 -5.91 2.28 -1.28
CA GLU A 118 -6.64 1.00 -1.26
C GLU A 118 -6.89 0.46 0.16
N ARG A 119 -6.29 1.07 1.19
CA ARG A 119 -6.60 0.78 2.60
C ARG A 119 -7.98 1.27 3.02
N ILE A 120 -8.60 2.14 2.23
CA ILE A 120 -9.95 2.65 2.46
C ILE A 120 -10.95 1.70 1.80
N GLU A 121 -11.90 1.20 2.58
CA GLU A 121 -12.91 0.28 2.08
C GLU A 121 -13.79 0.96 1.02
N GLY A 122 -13.92 0.29 -0.13
CA GLY A 122 -14.60 0.82 -1.31
C GLY A 122 -13.64 1.40 -2.36
N ILE A 123 -12.38 1.65 -2.02
CA ILE A 123 -11.33 2.08 -2.96
C ILE A 123 -10.53 0.87 -3.44
N GLY A 124 -10.78 0.44 -4.67
CA GLY A 124 -9.94 -0.55 -5.37
C GLY A 124 -8.81 0.10 -6.18
N PRO A 125 -7.88 -0.69 -6.75
CA PRO A 125 -6.71 -0.18 -7.50
C PRO A 125 -7.07 0.82 -8.60
N LYS A 126 -8.20 0.61 -9.28
CA LYS A 126 -8.63 1.48 -10.37
C LYS A 126 -9.25 2.79 -9.88
N ILE A 127 -9.93 2.77 -8.73
CA ILE A 127 -10.47 3.98 -8.09
C ILE A 127 -9.30 4.80 -7.53
N ALA A 128 -8.32 4.16 -6.91
CA ALA A 128 -7.10 4.84 -6.48
C ALA A 128 -6.38 5.54 -7.65
N GLU A 129 -6.31 4.89 -8.83
CA GLU A 129 -5.76 5.53 -10.04
C GLU A 129 -6.57 6.75 -10.49
N ILE A 130 -7.90 6.71 -10.42
CA ILE A 130 -8.78 7.84 -10.76
C ILE A 130 -8.57 9.00 -9.79
N LEU A 131 -8.51 8.73 -8.49
CA LEU A 131 -8.22 9.73 -7.45
C LEU A 131 -6.83 10.37 -7.64
N ASN A 132 -5.83 9.55 -7.95
CA ASN A 132 -4.48 10.02 -8.25
C ASN A 132 -4.42 10.88 -9.53
N GLN A 133 -5.28 10.64 -10.52
CA GLN A 133 -5.38 11.48 -11.72
C GLN A 133 -5.97 12.85 -11.41
N ASP A 134 -6.80 12.95 -10.37
CA ASP A 134 -7.38 14.19 -9.85
C ASP A 134 -6.49 14.91 -8.82
N GLY A 135 -5.34 14.33 -8.47
CA GLY A 135 -4.38 14.93 -7.55
C GLY A 135 -4.54 14.52 -6.09
N ILE A 136 -5.41 13.55 -5.80
CA ILE A 136 -5.59 12.97 -4.46
C ILE A 136 -4.66 11.77 -4.34
N TYR A 137 -3.49 11.99 -3.73
CA TYR A 137 -2.43 11.01 -3.53
C TYR A 137 -2.29 10.55 -2.07
N THR A 138 -2.82 11.30 -1.11
CA THR A 138 -2.64 11.02 0.33
C THR A 138 -3.96 10.82 1.07
N PHE A 139 -3.90 10.17 2.22
CA PHE A 139 -5.03 10.09 3.14
C PHE A 139 -5.49 11.49 3.59
N ALA A 140 -4.57 12.44 3.72
CA ALA A 140 -4.91 13.82 4.10
C ALA A 140 -5.73 14.52 3.03
N GLN A 141 -5.32 14.39 1.77
CA GLN A 141 -6.08 14.94 0.63
C GLN A 141 -7.46 14.27 0.50
N LEU A 142 -7.53 12.95 0.68
CA LEU A 142 -8.81 12.23 0.63
C LEU A 142 -9.72 12.59 1.82
N ALA A 143 -9.16 12.86 2.99
CA ALA A 143 -9.88 13.29 4.18
C ALA A 143 -10.53 14.68 4.04
N GLU A 144 -9.91 15.55 3.24
CA GLU A 144 -10.38 16.91 2.93
C GLU A 144 -11.26 16.96 1.68
N ALA A 145 -11.25 15.91 0.85
CA ALA A 145 -12.04 15.84 -0.36
C ALA A 145 -13.55 15.86 -0.06
N ASP A 146 -14.27 16.67 -0.83
CA ASP A 146 -15.72 16.74 -0.74
C ASP A 146 -16.37 15.49 -1.37
N VAL A 147 -17.38 14.93 -0.70
CA VAL A 147 -18.06 13.71 -1.16
C VAL A 147 -18.75 13.92 -2.52
N ALA A 148 -19.30 15.10 -2.79
CA ALA A 148 -19.93 15.39 -4.08
C ALA A 148 -18.89 15.49 -5.20
N HIS A 149 -17.70 16.03 -4.90
CA HIS A 149 -16.57 16.02 -5.84
C HIS A 149 -16.12 14.59 -6.16
N LEU A 150 -15.92 13.75 -5.14
CA LEU A 150 -15.56 12.34 -5.32
C LEU A 150 -16.61 11.59 -6.14
N GLN A 151 -17.90 11.84 -5.89
CA GLN A 151 -19.00 11.26 -6.65
C GLN A 151 -18.95 11.68 -8.13
N ALA A 152 -18.75 12.98 -8.41
CA ALA A 152 -18.64 13.49 -9.77
C ALA A 152 -17.46 12.86 -10.53
N LEU A 153 -16.32 12.68 -9.87
CA LEU A 153 -15.13 12.04 -10.43
C LEU A 153 -15.40 10.58 -10.84
N LEU A 154 -16.10 9.82 -10.00
CA LEU A 154 -16.48 8.44 -10.29
C LEU A 154 -17.48 8.35 -11.45
N GLU A 155 -18.41 9.29 -11.54
CA GLU A 155 -19.38 9.39 -12.63
C GLU A 155 -18.71 9.71 -13.96
N GLU A 156 -17.75 10.66 -13.96
CA GLU A 156 -16.95 11.02 -15.14
C GLU A 156 -16.08 9.84 -15.61
N ALA A 157 -15.52 9.07 -14.67
CA ALA A 157 -14.74 7.88 -14.98
C ALA A 157 -15.59 6.75 -15.63
N GLY A 158 -16.91 6.79 -15.46
CA GLY A 158 -17.88 6.05 -16.26
C GLY A 158 -18.71 5.00 -15.48
N PRO A 159 -19.64 4.29 -16.18
CA PRO A 159 -20.70 3.50 -15.54
C PRO A 159 -20.23 2.37 -14.62
N ARG A 160 -18.97 1.93 -14.77
CA ARG A 160 -18.39 0.86 -13.96
C ARG A 160 -18.22 1.26 -12.48
N TYR A 161 -18.11 2.55 -12.18
CA TYR A 161 -17.83 3.05 -10.82
C TYR A 161 -19.09 3.53 -10.10
N GLN A 162 -20.27 3.50 -10.74
CA GLN A 162 -21.54 3.94 -10.15
C GLN A 162 -21.98 3.15 -8.91
N LEU A 163 -21.43 1.95 -8.72
CA LEU A 163 -21.69 1.12 -7.54
C LEU A 163 -20.80 1.49 -6.34
N ALA A 164 -19.71 2.21 -6.56
CA ALA A 164 -18.88 2.73 -5.49
C ALA A 164 -19.61 3.90 -4.81
N ASP A 165 -19.46 4.00 -3.50
CA ASP A 165 -20.10 5.02 -2.68
C ASP A 165 -19.01 5.74 -1.87
N PRO A 166 -18.68 7.00 -2.20
CA PRO A 166 -17.61 7.74 -1.55
C PRO A 166 -18.00 8.33 -0.19
N SER A 167 -19.25 8.15 0.27
CA SER A 167 -19.78 8.82 1.47
C SER A 167 -18.96 8.59 2.75
N THR A 168 -18.26 7.47 2.86
CA THR A 168 -17.44 7.14 4.05
C THR A 168 -15.94 7.31 3.81
N TRP A 169 -15.49 7.54 2.57
CA TRP A 169 -14.06 7.57 2.26
C TRP A 169 -13.32 8.70 2.99
N PRO A 170 -13.85 9.93 3.07
CA PRO A 170 -13.17 10.99 3.83
C PRO A 170 -13.05 10.66 5.32
N GLN A 171 -14.07 10.02 5.92
CA GLN A 171 -14.04 9.63 7.33
C GLN A 171 -12.99 8.55 7.60
N GLN A 172 -12.97 7.50 6.78
CA GLN A 172 -11.95 6.46 6.85
C GLN A 172 -10.54 7.04 6.64
N ALA A 173 -10.39 7.95 5.67
CA ALA A 173 -9.12 8.61 5.38
C ALA A 173 -8.62 9.43 6.57
N LYS A 174 -9.50 10.14 7.29
CA LYS A 174 -9.13 10.85 8.53
C LYS A 174 -8.50 9.91 9.55
N LEU A 175 -9.07 8.73 9.78
CA LEU A 175 -8.48 7.74 10.70
C LEU A 175 -7.11 7.25 10.21
N ALA A 176 -6.97 7.04 8.90
CA ALA A 176 -5.69 6.67 8.29
C ALA A 176 -4.62 7.78 8.42
N THR A 177 -4.99 9.06 8.32
CA THR A 177 -4.06 10.19 8.56
C THR A 177 -3.50 10.20 9.97
N LEU A 178 -4.33 9.83 10.94
CA LEU A 178 -3.96 9.75 12.36
C LEU A 178 -3.19 8.46 12.69
N ALA A 179 -2.97 7.59 11.69
CA ALA A 179 -2.45 6.24 11.86
C ALA A 179 -3.25 5.40 12.87
N ASP A 180 -4.55 5.72 13.06
CA ASP A 180 -5.44 5.00 13.95
C ASP A 180 -6.08 3.82 13.22
N TRP A 181 -5.25 2.81 12.97
CA TRP A 181 -5.65 1.62 12.23
C TRP A 181 -6.69 0.78 12.97
N ALA A 182 -6.70 0.84 14.30
CA ALA A 182 -7.67 0.11 15.12
C ALA A 182 -9.06 0.71 14.97
N ALA A 183 -9.20 2.04 15.10
CA ALA A 183 -10.47 2.71 14.87
C ALA A 183 -10.93 2.60 13.41
N LEU A 184 -10.00 2.58 12.44
CA LEU A 184 -10.34 2.35 11.04
C LEU A 184 -10.94 0.95 10.82
N GLU A 185 -10.34 -0.08 11.41
CA GLU A 185 -10.83 -1.46 11.30
C GLU A 185 -12.21 -1.60 11.96
N GLU A 186 -12.41 -1.04 13.16
CA GLU A 186 -13.73 -1.02 13.83
C GLU A 186 -14.78 -0.30 12.97
N LEU A 187 -14.44 0.83 12.36
CA LEU A 187 -15.34 1.52 11.44
C LEU A 187 -15.68 0.61 10.24
N GLN A 188 -14.68 0.00 9.61
CA GLN A 188 -14.87 -0.89 8.45
C GLN A 188 -15.73 -2.13 8.78
N GLU A 189 -15.63 -2.69 9.99
CA GLU A 189 -16.50 -3.79 10.42
C GLU A 189 -17.99 -3.42 10.45
N THR A 190 -18.32 -2.14 10.65
CA THR A 190 -19.70 -1.63 10.59
C THR A 190 -20.17 -1.31 9.17
N LEU A 191 -19.24 -1.24 8.21
CA LEU A 191 -19.53 -0.93 6.81
C LEU A 191 -19.76 -2.20 6.01
N LYS A 192 -20.46 -2.04 4.88
CA LYS A 192 -20.59 -3.10 3.88
C LYS A 192 -20.21 -2.57 2.50
N GLY A 193 -19.01 -2.90 2.07
CA GLY A 193 -18.45 -2.38 0.81
C GLY A 193 -18.22 -0.87 0.85
N GLY A 194 -17.86 -0.32 2.01
CA GLY A 194 -17.64 1.11 2.23
C GLY A 194 -18.92 1.93 2.47
N ARG A 195 -20.08 1.28 2.66
CA ARG A 195 -21.37 1.95 2.91
C ARG A 195 -21.81 1.76 4.36
N GLN A 196 -22.38 2.81 4.97
CA GLN A 196 -23.02 2.68 6.29
C GLN A 196 -24.14 1.64 6.20
N THR A 197 -24.06 0.61 7.04
CA THR A 197 -25.17 -0.32 7.22
C THR A 197 -26.10 0.30 8.27
N ALA A 198 -27.33 0.60 7.86
CA ALA A 198 -28.38 1.13 8.74
C ALA A 198 -29.03 0.01 9.57
#